data_AF-A0A936GAW9-F1
#
_entry.id   AF-A0A936GAW9-F1
#
_cell.length_a   1.000
_cell.length_b   1.000
_cell.length_c   1.000
_cell.angle_alpha   90.00
_cell.angle_beta   90.00
_cell.angle_gamma   90.00
#
_symmetry.space_group_name_H-M   'P 1'
#
loop_
_entity.id
_entity.type
_entity.pdbx_description
1 polymer ?
#
loop_
_entity_poly.entity_id
_entity_poly.type
_entity_poly.pdbx_seq_one_letter_code
_entity_poly.pdbx_strand_id
1 'polypeptide(L)'
;MGPEKGPAREKAREFIENVRTYSNLLVERGDGQYGFIHLTFEEALAAYGLVSAGQIDRSKTFASIQEHLTDPAWRETILLSVGVAGLINRQPLAAGEIARAILGMKCAEEHTGYNILLAGACLEDVGKTAWAELPPLKFNPH
;
A
#
# COMPACT_ATOMS: atom_id res chain seq x y z
N MET A 1 31.00 -1.43 4.12
CA MET A 1 30.52 -2.83 4.13
C MET A 1 29.00 -2.76 4.07
N GLY A 2 28.42 -2.90 2.88
CA GLY A 2 26.97 -2.74 2.67
C GLY A 2 26.19 -3.97 3.14
N PRO A 3 24.93 -3.83 3.56
CA PRO A 3 24.14 -4.96 4.06
C PRO A 3 24.01 -6.04 2.99
N GLU A 4 24.27 -7.30 3.37
CA GLU A 4 24.23 -8.47 2.51
C GLU A 4 22.85 -8.61 1.84
N LYS A 5 22.84 -8.74 0.51
CA LYS A 5 21.65 -8.99 -0.31
C LYS A 5 21.13 -10.45 -0.23
N GLY A 6 21.62 -11.24 0.73
CA GLY A 6 21.40 -12.69 0.87
C GLY A 6 20.10 -13.11 1.58
N PRO A 7 19.81 -12.64 2.81
CA PRO A 7 18.74 -13.22 3.62
C PRO A 7 17.33 -12.90 3.12
N ALA A 8 17.14 -11.76 2.44
CA ALA A 8 15.85 -11.41 1.84
C ALA A 8 15.54 -12.29 0.61
N ARG A 9 16.55 -12.56 -0.23
CA ARG A 9 16.40 -13.45 -1.40
C ARG A 9 16.18 -14.90 -0.99
N GLU A 10 16.89 -15.34 0.04
CA GLU A 10 16.77 -16.71 0.55
C GLU A 10 15.41 -16.95 1.20
N LYS A 11 14.93 -16.02 2.04
CA LYS A 11 13.56 -16.05 2.58
C LYS A 11 12.49 -15.94 1.49
N ALA A 12 12.70 -15.11 0.47
CA ALA A 12 11.77 -15.04 -0.66
C ALA A 12 11.73 -16.36 -1.44
N ARG A 13 12.87 -17.05 -1.60
CA ARG A 13 12.96 -18.33 -2.29
C ARG A 13 12.31 -19.46 -1.49
N GLU A 14 12.60 -19.54 -0.19
CA GLU A 14 11.92 -20.47 0.73
C GLU A 14 10.42 -20.20 0.80
N PHE A 15 10.00 -18.95 0.82
CA PHE A 15 8.59 -18.60 0.76
C PHE A 15 7.95 -19.09 -0.54
N ILE A 16 8.57 -18.86 -1.70
CA ILE A 16 8.06 -19.35 -2.99
C ILE A 16 8.03 -20.89 -3.04
N GLU A 17 9.05 -21.58 -2.53
CA GLU A 17 9.06 -23.05 -2.48
C GLU A 17 7.97 -23.59 -1.56
N ASN A 18 7.82 -23.02 -0.37
CA ASN A 18 6.77 -23.42 0.58
C ASN A 18 5.37 -23.11 0.04
N VAL A 19 5.22 -21.96 -0.60
CA VAL A 19 4.00 -21.59 -1.31
C VAL A 19 3.70 -22.63 -2.38
N ARG A 20 4.62 -22.93 -3.30
CA ARG A 20 4.42 -23.93 -4.37
C ARG A 20 4.09 -25.33 -3.86
N THR A 21 4.67 -25.73 -2.73
CA THR A 21 4.58 -27.10 -2.22
C THR A 21 3.32 -27.35 -1.39
N TYR A 22 2.87 -26.36 -0.62
CA TYR A 22 1.85 -26.56 0.41
C TYR A 22 0.57 -25.74 0.23
N SER A 23 0.58 -24.73 -0.62
CA SER A 23 -0.56 -23.86 -0.82
C SER A 23 -0.76 -23.66 -2.30
N ASN A 24 -1.96 -23.79 -2.83
CA ASN A 24 -2.20 -23.39 -4.21
C ASN A 24 -2.01 -21.86 -4.42
N LEU A 25 -1.20 -21.13 -3.63
CA LEU A 25 -1.13 -19.67 -3.57
C LEU A 25 -0.61 -19.02 -4.85
N LEU A 26 0.33 -19.65 -5.57
CA LEU A 26 0.91 -19.13 -6.81
C LEU A 26 0.69 -20.10 -7.95
N VAL A 27 0.16 -19.60 -9.07
CA VAL A 27 -0.02 -20.36 -10.30
C VAL A 27 0.90 -19.81 -11.38
N GLU A 28 1.58 -20.72 -12.07
CA GLU A 28 2.37 -20.41 -13.25
C GLU A 28 1.43 -20.02 -14.39
N ARG A 29 1.63 -18.83 -14.97
CA ARG A 29 0.82 -18.31 -16.09
C ARG A 29 1.57 -18.29 -17.43
N GLY A 30 2.70 -19.01 -17.52
CA GLY A 30 3.57 -19.12 -18.70
C GLY A 30 4.97 -18.56 -18.47
N ASP A 31 5.97 -19.05 -19.20
CA ASP A 31 7.38 -18.60 -19.26
C ASP A 31 7.95 -17.98 -17.95
N GLY A 32 7.87 -18.72 -16.84
CA GLY A 32 8.45 -18.30 -15.55
C GLY A 32 7.73 -17.14 -14.85
N GLN A 33 6.51 -16.79 -15.30
CA GLN A 33 5.63 -15.83 -14.65
C GLN A 33 4.72 -16.55 -13.65
N TYR A 34 4.69 -16.04 -12.42
CA TYR A 34 3.88 -16.57 -11.33
C TYR A 34 2.95 -15.46 -10.84
N GLY A 35 1.66 -15.75 -10.75
CA GLY A 35 0.65 -14.87 -10.17
C GLY A 35 -0.02 -15.55 -8.98
N PHE A 36 -0.60 -14.78 -8.07
CA PHE A 36 -1.37 -15.37 -6.99
C PHE A 36 -2.68 -15.95 -7.52
N ILE A 37 -3.18 -17.02 -6.89
CA ILE A 37 -4.48 -17.59 -7.25
C ILE A 37 -5.65 -16.73 -6.86
N HIS A 38 -5.48 -15.91 -5.83
CA HIS A 38 -6.53 -15.11 -5.25
C HIS A 38 -6.07 -13.67 -5.14
N LEU A 39 -6.78 -12.78 -5.85
CA LEU A 39 -6.46 -11.36 -5.94
C LEU A 39 -6.37 -10.71 -4.54
N THR A 40 -7.29 -11.02 -3.63
CA THR A 40 -7.26 -10.49 -2.25
C THR A 40 -5.98 -10.80 -1.49
N PHE A 41 -5.34 -11.95 -1.76
CA PHE A 41 -4.07 -12.26 -1.10
C PHE A 41 -2.92 -11.45 -1.69
N GLU A 42 -2.94 -11.25 -3.01
CA GLU A 42 -2.01 -10.36 -3.70
C GLU A 42 -2.14 -8.91 -3.21
N GLU A 43 -3.37 -8.38 -3.14
CA GLU A 43 -3.67 -7.03 -2.66
C GLU A 43 -3.20 -6.84 -1.21
N ALA A 44 -3.45 -7.83 -0.35
CA ALA A 44 -2.98 -7.79 1.04
C ALA A 44 -1.44 -7.78 1.12
N LEU A 45 -0.74 -8.65 0.40
CA LEU A 45 0.72 -8.68 0.40
C LEU A 45 1.34 -7.42 -0.23
N ALA A 46 0.74 -6.91 -1.30
CA ALA A 46 1.16 -5.66 -1.92
C ALA A 46 1.00 -4.49 -0.94
N ALA A 47 -0.09 -4.45 -0.18
CA ALA A 47 -0.31 -3.45 0.87
C ALA A 47 0.77 -3.52 1.97
N TYR A 48 1.14 -4.73 2.44
CA TYR A 48 2.28 -4.89 3.34
C TYR A 48 3.57 -4.37 2.73
N GLY A 49 3.85 -4.72 1.46
CA GLY A 49 5.03 -4.26 0.74
C GLY A 49 5.09 -2.73 0.64
N LEU A 50 3.96 -2.09 0.35
CA LEU A 50 3.82 -0.65 0.21
C LEU A 50 4.10 0.08 1.53
N VAL A 51 3.59 -0.43 2.66
CA VAL A 51 3.87 0.12 3.99
C VAL A 51 5.31 -0.16 4.43
N SER A 52 5.83 -1.35 4.16
CA SER A 52 7.22 -1.73 4.49
C SER A 52 8.24 -0.89 3.72
N ALA A 53 8.00 -0.59 2.45
CA ALA A 53 8.86 0.28 1.65
C ALA A 53 8.96 1.71 2.25
N GLY A 54 7.88 2.16 2.91
CA GLY A 54 7.77 3.46 3.56
C GLY A 54 8.35 3.56 4.96
N GLN A 55 8.80 2.45 5.58
CA GLN A 55 9.31 2.47 6.95
C GLN A 55 10.61 3.28 7.09
N ILE A 56 11.46 3.23 6.07
CA ILE A 56 12.71 3.99 6.03
C ILE A 56 12.48 5.37 5.39
N ASP A 57 11.67 5.42 4.34
CA ASP A 57 11.38 6.63 3.58
C ASP A 57 9.94 6.61 3.05
N ARG A 58 9.07 7.38 3.72
CA ARG A 58 7.63 7.44 3.40
C ARG A 58 7.36 7.99 1.99
N SER A 59 8.29 8.72 1.41
CA SER A 59 8.11 9.25 0.04
C SER A 59 7.95 8.13 -0.98
N LYS A 60 8.53 6.94 -0.74
CA LYS A 60 8.36 5.77 -1.60
C LYS A 60 6.95 5.24 -1.62
N THR A 61 6.31 5.17 -0.44
CA THR A 61 4.89 4.82 -0.32
C THR A 61 4.05 5.83 -1.09
N PHE A 62 4.28 7.14 -0.89
CA PHE A 62 3.51 8.18 -1.57
C PHE A 62 3.72 8.18 -3.09
N ALA A 63 4.95 7.95 -3.56
CA ALA A 63 5.24 7.85 -4.99
C ALA A 63 4.51 6.67 -5.63
N SER A 64 4.54 5.49 -4.99
CA SER A 64 3.84 4.31 -5.49
C SER A 64 2.31 4.49 -5.51
N ILE A 65 1.74 5.12 -4.47
CA ILE A 65 0.31 5.45 -4.47
C ILE A 65 -0.01 6.47 -5.57
N GLN A 66 0.82 7.50 -5.78
CA GLN A 66 0.60 8.50 -6.83
C GLN A 66 0.66 7.89 -8.23
N GLU A 67 1.54 6.92 -8.46
CA GLU A 67 1.67 6.21 -9.74
C GLU A 67 0.43 5.37 -10.05
N HIS A 68 -0.16 4.73 -9.03
CA HIS A 68 -1.30 3.83 -9.19
C HIS A 68 -2.63 4.43 -8.70
N LEU A 69 -2.67 5.74 -8.49
CA LEU A 69 -3.76 6.42 -7.79
C LEU A 69 -5.13 6.12 -8.41
N THR A 70 -5.19 6.11 -9.73
CA THR A 70 -6.44 5.93 -10.51
C THR A 70 -6.55 4.54 -11.13
N ASP A 71 -5.62 3.63 -10.83
CA ASP A 71 -5.67 2.25 -11.29
C ASP A 71 -6.67 1.45 -10.43
N PRO A 72 -7.77 0.93 -11.02
CA PRO A 72 -8.76 0.15 -10.28
C PRO A 72 -8.15 -1.08 -9.59
N ALA A 73 -7.10 -1.69 -10.14
CA ALA A 73 -6.43 -2.86 -9.56
C ALA A 73 -5.66 -2.53 -8.28
N TRP A 74 -5.33 -1.26 -8.05
CA TRP A 74 -4.60 -0.80 -6.86
C TRP A 74 -5.49 -0.21 -5.78
N ARG A 75 -6.77 0.02 -6.08
CA ARG A 75 -7.70 0.65 -5.14
C ARG A 75 -7.71 -0.08 -3.80
N GLU A 76 -7.89 -1.40 -3.82
CA GLU A 76 -7.96 -2.19 -2.59
C GLU A 76 -6.59 -2.28 -1.90
N THR A 77 -5.51 -2.45 -2.65
CA THR A 77 -4.14 -2.40 -2.13
C THR A 77 -3.85 -1.10 -1.36
N ILE A 78 -4.30 0.04 -1.89
CA ILE A 78 -4.12 1.35 -1.23
C ILE A 78 -4.94 1.43 0.06
N LEU A 79 -6.20 1.01 0.06
CA LEU A 79 -7.04 0.98 1.27
C LEU A 79 -6.45 0.05 2.34
N LEU A 80 -6.10 -1.18 1.96
CA LEU A 80 -5.46 -2.15 2.84
C LEU A 80 -4.14 -1.61 3.40
N SER A 81 -3.38 -0.81 2.64
CA SER A 81 -2.12 -0.22 3.15
C SER A 81 -2.35 0.72 4.33
N VAL A 82 -3.46 1.46 4.30
CA VAL A 82 -3.88 2.35 5.37
C VAL A 82 -4.29 1.53 6.60
N GLY A 83 -5.05 0.44 6.40
CA GLY A 83 -5.38 -0.52 7.46
C GLY A 83 -4.15 -1.21 8.07
N VAL A 84 -3.18 -1.63 7.24
CA VAL A 84 -1.90 -2.20 7.71
C VAL A 84 -1.12 -1.20 8.54
N ALA A 85 -1.01 0.05 8.10
CA ALA A 85 -0.32 1.09 8.88
C ALA A 85 -1.03 1.38 10.22
N GLY A 86 -2.35 1.57 10.19
CA GLY A 86 -3.13 2.02 11.35
C GLY A 86 -3.42 0.94 12.37
N LEU A 87 -3.89 -0.22 11.89
CA LEU A 87 -4.41 -1.29 12.76
C LEU A 87 -3.35 -2.35 13.07
N ILE A 88 -2.64 -2.82 12.04
CA ILE A 88 -1.68 -3.93 12.20
C ILE A 88 -0.37 -3.41 12.80
N ASN A 89 0.22 -2.39 12.20
CA ASN A 89 1.46 -1.79 12.68
C ASN A 89 1.25 -0.85 13.88
N ARG A 90 -0.01 -0.58 14.24
CA ARG A 90 -0.42 0.31 15.34
C ARG A 90 0.20 1.71 15.22
N GLN A 91 0.27 2.23 13.99
CA GLN A 91 0.78 3.57 13.68
C GLN A 91 -0.35 4.42 13.10
N PRO A 92 -1.32 4.86 13.92
CA PRO A 92 -2.47 5.65 13.45
C PRO A 92 -2.03 6.92 12.72
N LEU A 93 -1.03 7.64 13.24
CA LEU A 93 -0.47 8.82 12.57
C LEU A 93 0.05 8.51 11.16
N ALA A 94 0.71 7.37 10.97
CA ALA A 94 1.21 6.98 9.66
C ALA A 94 0.09 6.71 8.66
N ALA A 95 -0.99 6.06 9.11
CA ALA A 95 -2.18 5.84 8.30
C ALA A 95 -2.87 7.17 7.94
N GLY A 96 -2.96 8.09 8.89
CA GLY A 96 -3.46 9.43 8.70
C GLY A 96 -2.63 10.27 7.71
N GLU A 97 -1.30 10.14 7.76
CA GLU A 97 -0.38 10.77 6.80
C GLU A 97 -0.57 10.22 5.38
N ILE A 98 -0.80 8.91 5.22
CA ILE A 98 -1.10 8.31 3.91
C ILE A 98 -2.42 8.86 3.36
N ALA A 99 -3.50 8.83 4.15
CA ALA A 99 -4.80 9.37 3.73
C ALA A 99 -4.72 10.85 3.36
N ARG A 100 -3.95 11.63 4.13
CA ARG A 100 -3.71 13.05 3.83
C ARG A 100 -2.87 13.26 2.58
N ALA A 101 -1.84 12.45 2.35
CA ALA A 101 -1.03 12.53 1.15
C ALA A 101 -1.90 12.30 -0.08
N ILE A 102 -2.79 11.30 -0.04
CA ILE A 102 -3.75 11.01 -1.12
C ILE A 102 -4.59 12.24 -1.47
N LEU A 103 -5.12 12.99 -0.49
CA LEU A 103 -5.86 14.24 -0.76
C LEU A 103 -5.06 15.25 -1.59
N GLY A 104 -3.74 15.33 -1.37
CA GLY A 104 -2.86 16.25 -2.08
C GLY A 104 -2.32 15.73 -3.41
N MET A 105 -2.63 14.49 -3.80
CA MET A 105 -2.11 13.89 -5.04
C MET A 105 -2.79 14.45 -6.28
N LYS A 106 -2.03 14.49 -7.37
CA LYS A 106 -2.53 14.98 -8.66
C LYS A 106 -3.33 13.89 -9.36
N CYS A 107 -4.49 14.26 -9.88
CA CYS A 107 -5.27 13.45 -10.80
C CYS A 107 -5.24 14.11 -12.18
N ALA A 108 -5.31 13.30 -13.23
CA ALA A 108 -5.62 13.79 -14.57
C ALA A 108 -7.06 14.36 -14.60
N GLU A 109 -7.38 15.20 -15.59
CA GLU A 109 -8.68 15.90 -15.65
C GLU A 109 -9.84 14.91 -15.70
N GLU A 110 -9.69 13.79 -16.41
CA GLU A 110 -10.65 12.69 -16.51
C GLU A 110 -10.91 11.95 -15.19
N HIS A 111 -10.04 12.14 -14.19
CA HIS A 111 -10.12 11.51 -12.88
C HIS A 111 -10.24 12.55 -11.76
N THR A 112 -10.72 13.75 -12.08
CA THR A 112 -10.93 14.83 -11.10
C THR A 112 -11.74 14.33 -9.90
N GLY A 113 -11.20 14.54 -8.69
CA GLY A 113 -11.84 14.16 -7.43
C GLY A 113 -11.65 12.71 -7.01
N TYR A 114 -10.99 11.86 -7.82
CA TYR A 114 -10.73 10.46 -7.45
C TYR A 114 -9.87 10.37 -6.18
N ASN A 115 -8.85 11.23 -6.07
CA ASN A 115 -8.04 11.39 -4.86
C ASN A 115 -8.89 11.71 -3.60
N ILE A 116 -9.91 12.55 -3.74
CA ILE A 116 -10.80 12.93 -2.62
C ILE A 116 -11.64 11.72 -2.19
N LEU A 117 -12.23 11.01 -3.16
CA LEU A 117 -13.04 9.82 -2.89
C LEU A 117 -12.20 8.72 -2.23
N LEU A 118 -10.98 8.49 -2.74
CA LEU A 118 -10.09 7.47 -2.19
C LEU A 118 -9.62 7.82 -0.79
N ALA A 119 -9.24 9.08 -0.53
CA ALA A 119 -8.88 9.52 0.81
C ALA A 119 -10.05 9.45 1.79
N GLY A 120 -11.27 9.74 1.33
CA GLY A 120 -12.51 9.55 2.11
C GLY A 120 -12.71 8.09 2.52
N ALA A 121 -12.54 7.16 1.58
CA ALA A 121 -12.59 5.73 1.86
C ALA A 121 -11.49 5.29 2.84
N CYS A 122 -10.27 5.81 2.70
CA CYS A 122 -9.19 5.55 3.66
C CYS A 122 -9.57 6.00 5.09
N LEU A 123 -10.26 7.13 5.23
CA LEU A 123 -10.69 7.67 6.52
C LEU A 123 -11.70 6.79 7.25
N GLU A 124 -12.55 6.06 6.52
CA GLU A 124 -13.48 5.10 7.11
C GLU A 124 -12.72 3.96 7.81
N ASP A 125 -11.60 3.51 7.23
CA ASP A 125 -10.79 2.40 7.78
C ASP A 125 -9.88 2.82 8.96
N VAL A 126 -9.45 4.08 8.99
CA VAL A 126 -8.50 4.57 10.02
C VAL A 126 -9.19 4.83 11.37
N GLY A 127 -10.49 5.11 11.35
CA GLY A 127 -11.26 5.49 12.53
C GLY A 127 -10.92 6.90 13.07
N LYS A 128 -11.76 7.41 13.99
CA LYS A 128 -11.71 8.81 14.45
C LYS A 128 -10.40 9.20 15.15
N THR A 129 -9.69 8.25 15.75
CA THR A 129 -8.55 8.51 16.64
C THR A 129 -7.34 9.05 15.88
N ALA A 130 -7.02 8.52 14.71
CA ALA A 130 -5.83 8.99 13.98
C ALA A 130 -6.01 10.36 13.34
N TRP A 131 -7.24 10.70 12.93
CA TRP A 131 -7.51 11.98 12.27
C TRP A 131 -7.38 13.16 13.24
N ALA A 132 -7.85 12.99 14.47
CA ALA A 132 -7.85 14.04 15.50
C ALA A 132 -6.43 14.46 15.92
N GLU A 133 -5.46 13.56 15.79
CA GLU A 133 -4.06 13.79 16.19
C GLU A 133 -3.20 14.39 15.07
N LEU A 134 -3.71 14.46 13.83
CA LEU A 134 -2.98 15.10 12.74
C LEU A 134 -3.08 16.63 12.83
N PRO A 135 -2.00 17.38 12.52
CA PRO A 135 -2.08 18.83 12.45
C PRO A 135 -3.16 19.28 11.45
N PRO A 136 -3.82 20.43 11.64
CA PRO A 136 -4.86 20.89 10.73
C PRO A 136 -4.35 21.01 9.29
N LEU A 137 -5.21 20.70 8.32
CA LEU A 137 -4.90 20.87 6.90
C LEU A 137 -4.56 22.34 6.64
N LYS A 138 -3.31 22.62 6.25
CA LYS A 138 -2.96 23.92 5.69
C LYS A 138 -3.47 23.94 4.26
N PHE A 139 -4.69 24.42 4.08
CA PHE A 139 -5.22 24.70 2.75
C PHE A 139 -4.41 25.87 2.18
N ASN A 140 -3.58 25.60 1.18
CA ASN A 140 -2.87 26.65 0.46
C ASN A 140 -3.63 26.86 -0.86
N PRO A 141 -4.49 27.89 -0.95
CA PRO A 141 -5.16 28.21 -2.19
C PRO A 141 -4.10 28.75 -3.15
N HIS A 142 -3.70 27.94 -4.12
CA HIS A 142 -3.02 28.42 -5.32
C HIS A 142 -4.04 29.05 -6.27
#